data_AF-A0A4W3JX27-F1
#
_entry.id   AF-A0A4W3JX27-F1
#
_cell.length_a   1.000
_cell.length_b   1.000
_cell.length_c   1.000
_cell.angle_alpha   90.00
_cell.angle_beta   90.00
_cell.angle_gamma   90.00
#
_symmetry.space_group_name_H-M   'P 1'
#
loop_
_entity.id
_entity.type
_entity.pdbx_description
1 polymer ?
#
loop_
_entity_poly.entity_id
_entity_poly.type
_entity_poly.pdbx_seq_one_letter_code
_entity_poly.pdbx_strand_id
1 'polypeptide(L)'
;IESLPCFHGCISKTECESLFRLKGTEGSYLIRESVTTPGALCLCILHKTVLYTYRILKNDRGYFIFKEIYFKSLMDLIAHYGKPGQGLVTQLCQPLKKNHIESQEIIFFCARVTDRNYISRNLMKLAGK
;
A
#
# COMPACT_ATOMS: atom_id res chain seq x y z
N ILE A 1 -14.78 -0.05 0.33
CA ILE A 1 -13.30 -0.20 0.28
C ILE A 1 -12.65 0.88 1.13
N GLU A 2 -13.04 2.13 0.95
CA GLU A 2 -12.45 3.30 1.62
C GLU A 2 -12.54 3.32 3.15
N SER A 3 -13.42 2.51 3.77
CA SER A 3 -13.52 2.40 5.23
C SER A 3 -12.48 1.48 5.88
N LEU A 4 -11.65 0.78 5.09
CA LEU A 4 -10.65 -0.14 5.63
C LEU A 4 -9.45 0.66 6.19
N PRO A 5 -9.04 0.41 7.44
CA PRO A 5 -7.95 1.16 8.05
C PRO A 5 -6.61 0.95 7.33
N CYS A 6 -6.41 -0.21 6.70
CA CYS A 6 -5.23 -0.54 5.91
C CYS A 6 -5.31 -0.08 4.45
N PHE A 7 -6.38 0.60 4.01
CA PHE A 7 -6.52 1.08 2.64
C PHE A 7 -6.00 2.51 2.51
N HIS A 8 -4.95 2.71 1.73
CA HIS A 8 -4.26 3.99 1.57
C HIS A 8 -4.67 4.76 0.31
N GLY A 9 -5.45 4.14 -0.58
CA GLY A 9 -5.81 4.74 -1.87
C GLY A 9 -4.62 4.81 -2.82
N CYS A 10 -4.56 5.86 -3.64
CA CYS A 10 -3.50 6.08 -4.62
C CYS A 10 -2.23 6.69 -3.97
N ILE A 11 -1.45 5.83 -3.31
CA ILE A 11 -0.06 6.15 -2.92
C ILE A 11 0.92 5.43 -3.85
N SER A 12 2.05 6.06 -4.12
CA SER A 12 3.13 5.48 -4.92
C SER A 12 3.83 4.33 -4.18
N LYS A 13 4.62 3.55 -4.92
CA LYS A 13 5.47 2.50 -4.34
C LYS A 13 6.46 3.11 -3.33
N THR A 14 7.05 4.26 -3.63
CA THR A 14 8.02 4.93 -2.76
C THR A 14 7.38 5.42 -1.46
N GLU A 15 6.19 6.03 -1.52
CA GLU A 15 5.46 6.45 -0.31
C GLU A 15 5.11 5.25 0.58
N CYS A 16 4.69 4.14 -0.05
CA CYS A 16 4.45 2.88 0.64
C CYS A 16 5.71 2.37 1.36
N GLU A 17 6.85 2.30 0.67
CA GLU A 17 8.13 1.90 1.27
C GLU A 17 8.53 2.78 2.46
N SER A 18 8.30 4.09 2.37
CA SER A 18 8.60 5.03 3.45
C SER A 18 7.70 4.82 4.67
N LEU A 19 6.41 4.55 4.47
CA LEU A 19 5.49 4.17 5.55
C LEU A 19 5.97 2.92 6.28
N PHE A 20 6.38 1.89 5.52
CA PHE A 20 6.93 0.66 6.10
C PHE A 20 8.27 0.89 6.81
N ARG A 21 9.13 1.77 6.29
CA ARG A 21 10.39 2.12 6.96
C ARG A 21 10.15 2.83 8.30
N LEU A 22 9.16 3.69 8.38
CA LEU A 22 8.88 4.48 9.59
C LEU A 22 8.13 3.66 10.66
N LYS A 23 7.23 2.77 10.25
CA LYS A 23 6.23 2.14 11.14
C LYS A 23 6.07 0.65 10.98
N GLY A 24 6.62 0.08 9.92
CA GLY A 24 6.41 -1.32 9.59
C GLY A 24 7.12 -2.23 10.55
N THR A 25 6.41 -3.28 10.97
CA THR A 25 6.96 -4.42 11.70
C THR A 25 6.70 -5.72 10.93
N GLU A 26 7.23 -6.84 11.40
CA GLU A 26 7.08 -8.14 10.75
C GLU A 26 5.58 -8.50 10.58
N GLY A 27 5.17 -8.81 9.34
CA GLY A 27 3.77 -9.07 9.00
C GLY A 27 2.86 -7.83 8.95
N SER A 28 3.42 -6.63 9.06
CA SER A 28 2.67 -5.40 8.77
C SER A 28 2.23 -5.37 7.31
N TYR A 29 1.03 -4.85 7.04
CA TYR A 29 0.50 -4.78 5.69
C TYR A 29 -0.35 -3.54 5.43
N LEU A 30 -0.45 -3.15 4.16
CA LEU A 30 -1.43 -2.18 3.67
C LEU A 30 -1.87 -2.52 2.25
N ILE A 31 -3.00 -1.94 1.84
CA ILE A 31 -3.55 -2.03 0.50
C ILE A 31 -3.55 -0.64 -0.12
N ARG A 32 -3.03 -0.53 -1.34
CA ARG A 32 -3.04 0.69 -2.14
C ARG A 32 -3.56 0.42 -3.54
N GLU A 33 -3.92 1.45 -4.26
CA GLU A 33 -4.24 1.34 -5.69
C GLU A 33 -2.97 1.10 -6.51
N SER A 34 -3.10 0.37 -7.61
CA SER A 34 -2.01 0.20 -8.56
C SER A 34 -1.93 1.39 -9.51
N VAL A 35 -0.85 2.16 -9.41
CA VAL A 35 -0.57 3.28 -10.32
C VAL A 35 -0.35 2.80 -11.76
N THR A 36 0.23 1.61 -11.94
CA THR A 36 0.60 1.07 -13.26
C THR A 36 -0.50 0.20 -13.89
N THR A 37 -1.55 -0.14 -13.14
CA THR A 37 -2.62 -1.01 -13.63
C THR A 37 -3.95 -0.50 -13.12
N PRO A 38 -4.68 0.31 -13.92
CA PRO A 38 -5.97 0.84 -13.54
C PRO A 38 -6.94 -0.26 -13.08
N GLY A 39 -7.65 -0.01 -11.98
CA GLY A 39 -8.61 -0.96 -11.40
C GLY A 39 -8.01 -2.11 -10.59
N ALA A 40 -6.69 -2.31 -10.62
CA ALA A 40 -6.01 -3.26 -9.75
C ALA A 40 -5.59 -2.62 -8.43
N LEU A 41 -5.49 -3.44 -7.39
CA LEU A 41 -4.94 -3.06 -6.09
C LEU A 41 -3.61 -3.76 -5.85
N CYS A 42 -2.83 -3.21 -4.93
CA CYS A 42 -1.58 -3.78 -4.45
C CYS A 42 -1.71 -4.07 -2.95
N LEU A 43 -1.50 -5.33 -2.56
CA LEU A 43 -1.28 -5.74 -1.17
C LEU A 43 0.23 -5.70 -0.90
N CYS A 44 0.63 -4.82 0.01
CA CYS A 44 2.02 -4.64 0.41
C CYS A 44 2.23 -5.24 1.81
N ILE A 45 3.25 -6.09 1.99
CA ILE A 45 3.53 -6.83 3.23
C ILE A 45 5.01 -6.75 3.56
N LEU A 46 5.35 -6.37 4.79
CA LEU A 46 6.73 -6.38 5.27
C LEU A 46 7.07 -7.75 5.86
N HIS A 47 8.11 -8.39 5.33
CA HIS A 47 8.64 -9.64 5.86
C HIS A 47 10.17 -9.60 5.81
N LYS A 48 10.82 -9.85 6.96
CA LYS A 48 12.29 -9.87 7.07
C LYS A 48 12.96 -8.68 6.36
N THR A 49 12.51 -7.47 6.67
CA THR A 49 12.97 -6.17 6.11
C THR A 49 12.73 -5.96 4.61
N VAL A 50 12.11 -6.92 3.92
CA VAL A 50 11.76 -6.82 2.50
C VAL A 50 10.27 -6.51 2.35
N LEU A 51 9.94 -5.53 1.51
CA LEU A 51 8.56 -5.18 1.19
C LEU A 51 8.08 -5.99 -0.02
N TYR A 52 7.20 -6.94 0.23
CA TYR A 52 6.57 -7.75 -0.81
C TYR A 52 5.31 -7.05 -1.31
N THR A 53 5.13 -6.99 -2.63
CA THR A 53 3.93 -6.41 -3.25
C THR A 53 3.24 -7.46 -4.11
N TYR A 54 2.00 -7.76 -3.78
CA TYR A 54 1.13 -8.67 -4.54
C TYR A 54 0.01 -7.89 -5.19
N ARG A 55 -0.41 -8.33 -6.38
CA ARG A 55 -1.49 -7.68 -7.13
C ARG A 55 -2.82 -8.37 -6.84
N ILE A 56 -3.81 -7.58 -6.46
CA ILE A 56 -5.21 -8.00 -6.33
C ILE A 56 -5.95 -7.44 -7.55
N LEU A 57 -6.62 -8.31 -8.29
CA LEU A 57 -7.46 -7.90 -9.41
C LEU A 57 -8.92 -7.82 -8.96
N LYS A 58 -9.74 -7.13 -9.75
CA LYS A 58 -11.18 -7.09 -9.57
C LYS A 58 -11.83 -7.52 -10.87
N ASN A 59 -12.81 -8.41 -10.80
CA ASN A 59 -13.58 -8.79 -11.99
C ASN A 59 -14.82 -7.90 -12.17
N ASP A 60 -15.50 -8.08 -13.29
CA ASP A 60 -16.68 -7.29 -13.67
C ASP A 60 -17.87 -7.50 -12.71
N ARG A 61 -17.88 -8.64 -11.99
CA ARG A 61 -18.89 -8.96 -10.96
C ARG A 61 -18.55 -8.35 -9.59
N GLY A 62 -17.44 -7.63 -9.48
CA GLY A 62 -17.00 -6.95 -8.26
C GLY A 62 -16.21 -7.80 -7.27
N TYR A 63 -15.89 -9.05 -7.59
CA TYR A 63 -15.08 -9.94 -6.76
C TYR A 63 -13.60 -9.57 -6.86
N PHE A 64 -12.90 -9.68 -5.74
CA PHE A 64 -11.44 -9.56 -5.67
C PHE A 64 -10.82 -10.91 -6.00
N ILE A 65 -9.85 -10.91 -6.90
CA ILE A 65 -9.10 -12.11 -7.31
C ILE A 65 -7.68 -11.97 -6.80
N PHE A 66 -7.23 -12.96 -6.04
CA PHE A 66 -5.88 -12.99 -5.49
C PHE A 66 -5.37 -14.43 -5.42
N LYS A 67 -4.23 -14.69 -6.04
CA LYS A 67 -3.64 -16.04 -6.17
C LYS A 67 -4.69 -17.10 -6.58
N GLU A 68 -5.46 -16.81 -7.63
CA GLU A 68 -6.51 -17.70 -8.17
C GLU A 68 -7.73 -17.94 -7.25
N ILE A 69 -7.79 -17.29 -6.09
CA ILE A 69 -8.94 -17.33 -5.17
C ILE A 69 -9.81 -16.09 -5.36
N TYR A 70 -11.13 -16.28 -5.32
CA TYR A 70 -12.13 -15.23 -5.43
C TYR A 70 -12.69 -14.86 -4.05
N PHE A 71 -12.71 -13.56 -3.76
CA PHE A 71 -13.22 -12.99 -2.52
C PHE A 71 -14.32 -11.98 -2.80
N LYS A 72 -15.41 -12.01 -2.02
CA LYS A 72 -16.52 -11.05 -2.13
C LYS A 72 -16.10 -9.67 -1.63
N SER A 73 -15.23 -9.62 -0.62
CA SER A 73 -14.70 -8.38 -0.05
C SER A 73 -13.20 -8.48 0.24
N LEU A 74 -12.55 -7.31 0.36
CA LEU A 74 -11.17 -7.26 0.86
C LEU A 74 -11.07 -7.73 2.32
N MET A 75 -12.14 -7.61 3.12
CA MET A 75 -12.15 -8.14 4.48
C MET A 75 -12.04 -9.66 4.48
N ASP A 76 -12.74 -10.35 3.57
CA ASP A 76 -12.64 -11.82 3.44
C ASP A 76 -11.23 -12.24 3.02
N LEU A 77 -10.63 -11.51 2.08
CA LEU A 77 -9.25 -11.72 1.65
C LEU A 77 -8.28 -11.56 2.83
N ILE A 78 -8.40 -10.45 3.58
CA ILE A 78 -7.54 -10.17 4.73
C ILE A 78 -7.73 -11.25 5.81
N ALA A 79 -8.97 -11.63 6.11
CA ALA A 79 -9.27 -12.65 7.11
C ALA A 79 -8.73 -14.03 6.72
N HIS A 80 -8.77 -14.37 5.43
CA HIS A 80 -8.19 -15.60 4.91
C HIS A 80 -6.67 -15.60 5.10
N TYR A 81 -5.98 -14.57 4.59
CA TYR A 81 -4.52 -14.45 4.62
C TYR A 81 -3.92 -13.99 5.94
N GLY A 82 -4.76 -13.62 6.92
CA GLY A 82 -4.35 -13.39 8.31
C GLY A 82 -4.01 -14.68 9.06
N LYS A 83 -4.35 -15.84 8.50
CA LYS A 83 -3.98 -17.15 9.06
C LYS A 83 -2.61 -17.59 8.54
N PRO A 84 -1.85 -18.37 9.32
CA PRO A 84 -0.57 -18.89 8.86
C PRO A 84 -0.77 -19.93 7.74
N GLY A 85 0.28 -20.15 6.94
CA GLY A 85 0.32 -21.23 5.96
C GLY A 85 -0.54 -21.06 4.70
N GLN A 86 -1.12 -19.89 4.44
CA GLN A 86 -1.96 -19.64 3.25
C GLN A 86 -1.16 -19.34 1.96
N GLY A 87 0.15 -19.63 1.95
CA GLY A 87 1.01 -19.43 0.78
C GLY A 87 1.42 -17.98 0.49
N LEU A 88 1.24 -17.05 1.44
CA LEU A 88 1.96 -15.78 1.43
C LEU A 88 3.36 -15.95 2.05
N VAL A 89 4.23 -14.96 1.83
CA VAL A 89 5.55 -14.92 2.47
C VAL A 89 5.46 -14.91 4.00
N THR A 90 4.43 -14.24 4.54
CA THR A 90 4.04 -14.27 5.94
C THR A 90 2.54 -13.98 6.03
N GLN A 91 1.93 -14.28 7.18
CA GLN A 91 0.53 -13.97 7.41
C GLN A 91 0.32 -12.46 7.59
N LEU A 92 -0.90 -11.99 7.32
CA LEU A 92 -1.28 -10.60 7.57
C LEU A 92 -1.47 -10.39 9.08
N CYS A 93 -0.46 -9.85 9.76
CA CYS A 93 -0.46 -9.68 11.21
C CYS A 93 -1.15 -8.39 11.63
N GLN A 94 -0.67 -7.24 11.13
CA GLN A 94 -1.17 -5.93 11.58
C GLN A 94 -1.38 -4.94 10.43
N PRO A 95 -2.53 -4.26 10.37
CA PRO A 95 -2.78 -3.24 9.37
C PRO A 95 -1.97 -1.98 9.68
N LEU A 96 -1.19 -1.52 8.72
CA LEU A 96 -0.57 -0.19 8.78
C LEU A 96 -1.67 0.84 8.48
N LYS A 97 -2.13 1.52 9.52
CA LYS A 97 -3.31 2.39 9.45
C LYS A 97 -3.01 3.68 8.66
N LYS A 98 -3.97 4.13 7.85
CA LYS A 98 -3.93 5.44 7.21
C LYS A 98 -4.17 6.53 8.25
N ASN A 99 -3.18 7.37 8.52
CA ASN A 99 -3.33 8.56 9.35
C ASN A 99 -3.40 9.80 8.44
N HIS A 100 -4.39 10.67 8.66
CA HIS A 100 -4.65 11.84 7.81
C HIS A 100 -3.50 12.87 7.75
N ILE A 101 -2.64 12.91 8.76
CA ILE A 101 -1.55 13.89 8.89
C ILE A 101 -0.30 13.45 8.10
N GLU A 102 -0.13 12.15 7.88
CA GLU A 102 1.15 11.57 7.45
C GLU A 102 1.35 11.56 5.94
N SER A 103 0.27 11.67 5.16
CA SER A 103 0.37 11.72 3.69
C SER A 103 1.08 12.99 3.19
N GLN A 104 1.08 14.09 3.97
CA GLN A 104 1.74 15.35 3.58
C GLN A 104 3.18 15.45 4.13
N GLU A 105 3.41 15.01 5.37
CA GLU A 105 4.75 15.09 5.98
C GLU A 105 5.73 14.03 5.45
N ILE A 106 5.26 12.83 5.10
CA ILE A 106 6.12 11.76 4.55
C ILE A 106 6.64 12.14 3.15
N ILE A 107 5.81 12.80 2.33
CA ILE A 107 6.26 13.40 1.07
C ILE A 107 7.38 14.41 1.33
N PHE A 108 7.24 15.23 2.38
CA PHE A 108 8.23 16.25 2.73
C PHE A 108 9.55 15.66 3.27
N PHE A 109 9.49 14.60 4.08
CA PHE A 109 10.70 13.93 4.59
C PHE A 109 11.45 13.18 3.48
N CYS A 110 10.74 12.46 2.61
CA CYS A 110 11.37 11.81 1.45
C CYS A 110 11.94 12.81 0.45
N ALA A 111 11.25 13.92 0.18
CA ALA A 111 11.78 14.98 -0.68
C ALA A 111 13.09 15.62 -0.16
N ARG A 112 13.38 15.52 1.15
CA ARG A 112 14.66 15.96 1.74
C ARG A 112 15.75 14.90 1.71
N VAL A 113 15.40 13.61 1.68
CA VAL A 113 16.35 12.48 1.83
C VAL A 113 16.70 11.83 0.48
N THR A 114 15.84 11.92 -0.54
CA THR A 114 16.19 11.49 -1.91
C THR A 114 16.56 12.68 -2.77
N ASP A 115 17.88 12.86 -2.96
CA ASP A 115 18.61 13.37 -4.13
C ASP A 115 18.00 14.48 -5.02
N ARG A 116 18.83 15.44 -5.44
CA ARG A 116 18.50 16.76 -6.05
C ARG A 116 17.59 16.77 -7.31
N ASN A 117 17.15 15.61 -7.81
CA ASN A 117 16.48 15.49 -9.12
C ASN A 117 14.95 15.40 -9.09
N TYR A 118 14.28 15.36 -7.91
CA TYR A 118 12.80 15.40 -7.84
C TYR A 118 12.20 16.82 -7.74
N ILE A 119 13.02 17.80 -7.34
CA ILE A 119 12.56 19.19 -7.07
C ILE A 119 12.17 19.93 -8.37
N SER A 120 12.55 19.46 -9.55
CA SER A 120 12.40 20.22 -10.78
C SER A 120 10.97 20.28 -11.37
N ARG A 121 10.02 19.41 -10.98
CA ARG A 121 8.66 19.45 -11.57
C ARG A 121 7.53 19.90 -10.65
N ASN A 122 7.69 19.76 -9.33
CA ASN A 122 6.62 20.09 -8.38
C ASN A 122 6.84 21.40 -7.61
N LEU A 123 8.01 22.03 -7.68
CA LEU A 123 8.22 23.34 -7.04
C LEU A 123 7.66 24.52 -7.85
N MET A 124 7.42 24.36 -9.17
CA MET A 124 6.90 25.47 -10.00
C MET A 124 5.38 25.66 -9.92
N LYS A 125 4.62 24.77 -9.26
CA LYS A 125 3.17 24.94 -9.11
C LYS A 125 2.72 25.53 -7.76
N LEU A 126 3.66 25.76 -6.83
CA LEU A 126 3.36 26.32 -5.51
C LEU A 126 4.01 27.69 -5.26
N ALA A 127 4.79 28.21 -6.20
CA ALA A 127 5.33 29.58 -6.15
C ALA A 127 4.50 30.60 -6.95
N GLY A 128 3.30 30.23 -7.39
CA GLY A 128 2.41 31.05 -8.22
C GLY A 128 1.06 31.29 -7.57
N LYS A 129 1.05 32.02 -6.46
CA LYS A 129 -0.05 32.89 -6.02
C LYS A 129 0.51 34.02 -5.17
#